data_AF-A0A182SZU4-F1
#
_entry.id   AF-A0A182SZU4-F1
#
_cell.length_a   1.000
_cell.length_b   1.000
_cell.length_c   1.000
_cell.angle_alpha   90.00
_cell.angle_beta   90.00
_cell.angle_gamma   90.00
#
_symmetry.space_group_name_H-M   'P 1'
#
loop_
_entity.id
_entity.type
_entity.pdbx_description
1 polymer ?
#
loop_
_entity_poly.entity_id
_entity_poly.type
_entity_poly.pdbx_seq_one_letter_code
_entity_poly.pdbx_strand_id
1 'polypeptide(L)'
;TITCFAWESVIYQHPVRFAFATKSGKIVLCHLEPNCPKIEHVHQEEEAARVIKYVAVQGQQHFLLVGLESGRLGVYRFGKGSATQQGPYVAEYIATYFERDISIAAIECEVERKANGEELLLILVAKATYLLALEIGFDGTVHGSVTLNLDNFMVTGLQQVCPRTYIVTTLPGKIFHIFVNGARSRNGMQLSLQEVKSDLNVGSYALYGVAASRTRTAWFFLGYPSRRFDHLTLRSPICIFFCRFNQKDALKALLLNNTNKLDNYHDAVEMVRFQGNKNSDTLKPLEEAVLVLSLDEQSMYHLKLQLIQLSAKISYQTKRSRANAESLHSQHQFICSLIEVINACRVVCWLADLYTNRTVLVPLQQNTLRCLRNFIRSMVEEQSTGEYEYLLTDLKPVLVQVLENTDPIHTPDIMHEVCSFCDAPIEPTSQCCPKMHQVFRCVLTKIQITLESDEITCEMCQRYSVRSEFLETIFEHDTTLVDFRKCCICDAPFKEIQLV
;
A
#
# COMPACT_ATOMS: atom_id res chain seq x y z
N THR A 1 -17.86 -13.04 23.18
CA THR A 1 -17.94 -13.07 21.70
C THR A 1 -17.80 -11.66 21.16
N ILE A 2 -16.87 -11.45 20.24
CA ILE A 2 -16.70 -10.19 19.50
C ILE A 2 -17.82 -10.08 18.47
N THR A 3 -18.46 -8.92 18.37
CA THR A 3 -19.57 -8.65 17.43
C THR A 3 -19.13 -7.83 16.23
N CYS A 4 -18.19 -6.90 16.43
CA CYS A 4 -17.61 -6.09 15.36
C CYS A 4 -16.19 -5.65 15.73
N PHE A 5 -15.42 -5.28 14.71
CA PHE A 5 -14.00 -4.94 14.79
C PHE A 5 -13.69 -3.83 13.79
N ALA A 6 -12.80 -2.90 14.14
CA ALA A 6 -12.26 -1.90 13.22
C ALA A 6 -10.78 -1.61 13.50
N TRP A 7 -9.97 -1.59 12.45
CA TRP A 7 -8.65 -0.97 12.46
C TRP A 7 -8.77 0.55 12.44
N GLU A 8 -7.74 1.23 12.96
CA GLU A 8 -7.46 2.63 12.67
C GLU A 8 -7.60 2.95 11.16
N SER A 9 -8.40 3.97 10.83
CA SER A 9 -8.71 4.30 9.43
C SER A 9 -7.50 4.78 8.64
N VAL A 10 -6.55 5.46 9.31
CA VAL A 10 -5.29 5.97 8.75
C VAL A 10 -4.24 5.90 9.85
N ILE A 11 -3.13 5.20 9.59
CA ILE A 11 -2.02 5.10 10.55
C ILE A 11 -1.19 6.37 10.51
N TYR A 12 -1.40 7.26 11.49
CA TYR A 12 -0.58 8.48 11.62
C TYR A 12 0.66 8.26 12.48
N GLN A 13 0.58 7.38 13.48
CA GLN A 13 1.64 7.13 14.45
C GLN A 13 1.58 5.68 14.94
N HIS A 14 2.74 5.04 15.07
CA HIS A 14 2.86 3.75 15.74
C HIS A 14 2.82 3.91 17.28
N PRO A 15 2.34 2.91 18.04
CA PRO A 15 1.82 1.60 17.58
C PRO A 15 0.46 1.70 16.88
N VAL A 16 0.18 0.74 15.99
CA VAL A 16 -1.10 0.64 15.24
C VAL A 16 -2.24 0.33 16.19
N ARG A 17 -3.37 1.01 16.04
CA ARG A 17 -4.54 0.84 16.93
C ARG A 17 -5.71 0.13 16.26
N PHE A 18 -6.51 -0.52 17.08
CA PHE A 18 -7.77 -1.14 16.67
C PHE A 18 -8.79 -1.14 17.80
N ALA A 19 -10.04 -1.30 17.44
CA ALA A 19 -11.16 -1.38 18.36
C ALA A 19 -12.01 -2.61 18.05
N PHE A 20 -12.58 -3.21 19.08
CA PHE A 20 -13.61 -4.23 18.90
C PHE A 20 -14.70 -4.11 19.95
N ALA A 21 -15.89 -4.56 19.59
CA ALA A 21 -17.00 -4.62 20.52
C ALA A 21 -17.46 -6.06 20.76
N THR A 22 -18.18 -6.27 21.85
CA THR A 22 -18.64 -7.58 22.27
C THR A 22 -20.16 -7.61 22.43
N LYS A 23 -20.71 -8.83 22.43
CA LYS A 23 -22.15 -9.06 22.66
C LYS A 23 -22.64 -8.54 24.03
N SER A 24 -21.74 -8.38 25.01
CA SER A 24 -22.09 -7.84 26.33
C SER A 24 -22.05 -6.30 26.39
N GLY A 25 -21.93 -5.61 25.25
CA GLY A 25 -21.83 -4.15 25.20
C GLY A 25 -20.45 -3.58 25.52
N LYS A 26 -19.43 -4.41 25.76
CA LYS A 26 -18.06 -3.89 25.95
C LYS A 26 -17.46 -3.45 24.63
N ILE A 27 -16.88 -2.25 24.62
CA ILE A 27 -16.08 -1.70 23.54
C ILE A 27 -14.64 -1.59 24.04
N VAL A 28 -13.71 -2.22 23.34
CA VAL A 28 -12.32 -2.35 23.77
C VAL A 28 -11.43 -1.65 22.74
N LEU A 29 -10.61 -0.72 23.21
CA LEU A 29 -9.58 -0.05 22.41
C LEU A 29 -8.23 -0.71 22.71
N CYS A 30 -7.50 -1.05 21.65
CA CYS A 30 -6.22 -1.75 21.75
C CYS A 30 -5.18 -1.09 20.84
N HIS A 31 -3.91 -1.28 21.20
CA HIS A 31 -2.78 -1.07 20.30
C HIS A 31 -1.96 -2.34 20.13
N LEU A 32 -1.35 -2.50 18.96
CA LEU A 32 -0.46 -3.61 18.64
C LEU A 32 0.97 -3.31 19.11
N GLU A 33 1.50 -4.15 20.00
CA GLU A 33 2.93 -4.24 20.26
C GLU A 33 3.51 -5.49 19.56
N PRO A 34 4.85 -5.58 19.36
CA PRO A 34 5.47 -6.65 18.57
C PRO A 34 5.06 -8.07 18.95
N ASN A 35 4.75 -8.32 20.22
CA ASN A 35 4.47 -9.68 20.73
C ASN A 35 3.01 -9.89 21.17
N CYS A 36 2.23 -8.83 21.41
CA CYS A 36 0.83 -8.96 21.81
C CYS A 36 0.04 -7.66 21.64
N PRO A 37 -1.28 -7.74 21.42
CA PRO A 37 -2.15 -6.59 21.56
C PRO A 37 -2.28 -6.18 23.03
N LYS A 38 -2.15 -4.88 23.31
CA LYS A 38 -2.43 -4.32 24.64
C LYS A 38 -3.76 -3.58 24.63
N ILE A 39 -4.50 -3.73 25.72
CA ILE A 39 -5.76 -3.02 25.93
C ILE A 39 -5.43 -1.63 26.48
N GLU A 40 -5.80 -0.59 25.73
CA GLU A 40 -5.68 0.82 26.15
C GLU A 40 -6.89 1.23 27.01
N HIS A 41 -8.09 0.79 26.62
CA HIS A 41 -9.33 1.21 27.27
C HIS A 41 -10.47 0.19 27.09
N VAL A 42 -11.38 0.13 28.06
CA VAL A 42 -12.63 -0.65 27.97
C VAL A 42 -13.79 0.24 28.40
N HIS A 43 -14.72 0.45 27.48
CA HIS A 43 -15.97 1.15 27.72
C HIS A 43 -17.13 0.15 27.75
N GLN A 44 -18.15 0.42 28.58
CA GLN A 44 -19.34 -0.42 28.72
C GLN A 44 -20.57 0.31 28.19
N GLU A 45 -21.15 -0.21 27.13
CA GLU A 45 -22.46 0.21 26.62
C GLU A 45 -23.59 -0.61 27.21
N GLU A 46 -24.78 -0.02 27.27
CA GLU A 46 -26.00 -0.73 27.69
C GLU A 46 -26.42 -1.80 26.67
N GLU A 47 -26.05 -1.60 25.41
CA GLU A 47 -26.45 -2.44 24.27
C GLU A 47 -25.23 -2.98 23.53
N ALA A 48 -25.41 -4.09 22.81
CA ALA A 48 -24.37 -4.62 21.95
C ALA A 48 -24.14 -3.71 20.74
N ALA A 49 -22.88 -3.53 20.35
CA ALA A 49 -22.55 -2.87 19.08
C ALA A 49 -22.59 -3.88 17.93
N ARG A 50 -23.18 -3.49 16.80
CA ARG A 50 -23.25 -4.29 15.57
C ARG A 50 -22.20 -3.89 14.54
N VAL A 51 -21.83 -2.61 14.52
CA VAL A 51 -20.80 -2.07 13.64
C VAL A 51 -20.00 -1.03 14.40
N ILE A 52 -18.71 -0.94 14.09
CA ILE A 52 -17.81 0.02 14.67
C ILE A 52 -16.91 0.59 13.58
N LYS A 53 -16.65 1.89 13.62
CA LYS A 53 -15.71 2.57 12.72
C LYS A 53 -14.77 3.40 13.57
N TYR A 54 -13.48 3.09 13.46
CA TYR A 54 -12.42 3.90 14.04
C TYR A 54 -12.11 5.03 13.05
N VAL A 55 -12.10 6.26 13.51
CA VAL A 55 -11.81 7.46 12.73
C VAL A 55 -10.57 8.14 13.31
N ALA A 56 -9.45 7.97 12.64
CA ALA A 56 -8.18 8.59 13.02
C ALA A 56 -8.14 10.05 12.56
N VAL A 57 -7.63 10.91 13.45
CA VAL A 57 -7.49 12.35 13.21
C VAL A 57 -6.04 12.74 13.48
N GLN A 58 -5.40 13.39 12.50
CA GLN A 58 -3.99 13.77 12.62
C GLN A 58 -3.78 14.82 13.72
N GLY A 59 -2.89 14.51 14.67
CA GLY A 59 -2.46 15.44 15.72
C GLY A 59 -3.50 15.72 16.80
N GLN A 60 -4.58 14.93 16.89
CA GLN A 60 -5.66 15.12 17.85
C GLN A 60 -6.20 13.81 18.41
N GLN A 61 -7.20 13.92 19.29
CA GLN A 61 -8.06 12.82 19.70
C GLN A 61 -8.80 12.23 18.49
N HIS A 62 -8.93 10.92 18.49
CA HIS A 62 -9.61 10.12 17.48
C HIS A 62 -11.08 9.92 17.84
N PHE A 63 -11.87 9.38 16.92
CA PHE A 63 -13.28 9.09 17.14
C PHE A 63 -13.63 7.63 16.90
N LEU A 64 -14.59 7.13 17.66
CA LEU A 64 -15.20 5.83 17.51
C LEU A 64 -16.67 6.03 17.21
N LEU A 65 -17.11 5.56 16.06
CA LEU A 65 -18.51 5.56 15.68
C LEU A 65 -19.07 4.16 15.88
N VAL A 66 -20.14 4.05 16.64
CA VAL A 66 -20.68 2.76 17.10
C VAL A 66 -22.14 2.66 16.72
N GLY A 67 -22.46 1.73 15.83
CA GLY A 67 -23.85 1.38 15.53
C GLY A 67 -24.36 0.38 16.57
N LEU A 68 -25.24 0.83 17.45
CA LEU A 68 -25.85 0.02 18.51
C LEU A 68 -26.94 -0.91 17.93
N GLU A 69 -27.25 -1.97 18.68
CA GLU A 69 -28.29 -2.93 18.30
C GLU A 69 -29.67 -2.26 18.15
N SER A 70 -29.98 -1.20 18.91
CA SER A 70 -31.20 -0.42 18.72
C SER A 70 -31.24 0.43 17.44
N GLY A 71 -30.18 0.45 16.63
CA GLY A 71 -30.06 1.35 15.47
C GLY A 71 -29.57 2.77 15.81
N ARG A 72 -29.25 3.06 17.07
CA ARG A 72 -28.67 4.35 17.45
C ARG A 72 -27.18 4.42 17.06
N LEU A 73 -26.70 5.62 16.76
CA LEU A 73 -25.28 5.89 16.50
C LEU A 73 -24.65 6.54 17.73
N GLY A 74 -23.83 5.79 18.46
CA GLY A 74 -22.97 6.35 19.51
C GLY A 74 -21.69 6.93 18.93
N VAL A 75 -21.28 8.10 19.43
CA VAL A 75 -20.02 8.76 19.05
C VAL A 75 -19.17 8.99 20.28
N TYR A 76 -17.96 8.45 20.24
CA TYR A 76 -16.98 8.56 21.32
C TYR A 76 -15.73 9.24 20.77
N ARG A 77 -15.14 10.11 21.57
CA ARG A 77 -13.83 10.69 21.31
C ARG A 77 -12.82 10.02 22.22
N PHE A 78 -11.64 9.71 21.72
CA PHE A 78 -10.63 9.07 22.53
C PHE A 78 -9.21 9.48 22.17
N GLY A 79 -8.31 9.42 23.14
CA GLY A 79 -6.90 9.75 22.94
C GLY A 79 -6.28 10.36 24.18
N LYS A 80 -5.07 10.88 24.04
CA LYS A 80 -4.37 11.57 25.13
C LYS A 80 -4.86 13.03 25.23
N GLY A 81 -5.06 13.51 26.46
CA GLY A 81 -5.51 14.88 26.73
C GLY A 81 -4.53 15.95 26.19
N SER A 82 -5.06 17.09 25.77
CA SER A 82 -4.34 18.17 25.06
C SER A 82 -3.26 18.89 25.87
N ALA A 83 -3.24 18.76 27.20
CA ALA A 83 -2.32 19.53 28.05
C ALA A 83 -0.90 18.96 28.07
N THR A 84 -0.74 17.64 27.96
CA THR A 84 0.56 16.96 27.84
C THR A 84 0.31 15.62 27.14
N GLN A 85 1.04 15.27 26.09
CA GLN A 85 0.96 13.95 25.43
C GLN A 85 1.38 12.76 26.34
N GLN A 86 1.43 12.99 27.64
CA GLN A 86 1.76 12.07 28.73
C GLN A 86 0.58 11.82 29.68
N GLY A 87 -0.61 12.39 29.43
CA GLY A 87 -1.82 12.12 30.22
C GLY A 87 -2.43 10.73 29.97
N PRO A 88 -3.32 10.25 30.87
CA PRO A 88 -4.06 9.01 30.68
C PRO A 88 -4.88 9.07 29.39
N TYR A 89 -5.07 7.91 28.78
CA TYR A 89 -5.96 7.78 27.63
C TYR A 89 -7.40 7.94 28.10
N VAL A 90 -8.09 8.94 27.58
CA VAL A 90 -9.48 9.24 27.95
C VAL A 90 -10.36 8.82 26.78
N ALA A 91 -11.42 8.07 27.08
CA ALA A 91 -12.55 7.91 26.16
C ALA A 91 -13.72 8.71 26.73
N GLU A 92 -14.26 9.60 25.90
CA GLU A 92 -15.32 10.53 26.23
C GLU A 92 -16.51 10.25 25.33
N TYR A 93 -17.68 10.06 25.94
CA TYR A 93 -18.94 10.01 25.22
C TYR A 93 -19.29 11.42 24.75
N ILE A 94 -19.48 11.57 23.44
CA ILE A 94 -19.81 12.86 22.83
C ILE A 94 -21.32 12.99 22.66
N ALA A 95 -21.93 12.06 21.94
CA ALA A 95 -23.34 12.12 21.61
C ALA A 95 -23.87 10.76 21.13
N THR A 96 -25.20 10.63 21.15
CA THR A 96 -25.94 9.57 20.47
C THR A 96 -26.90 10.20 19.48
N TYR A 97 -26.94 9.68 18.26
CA TYR A 97 -27.81 10.14 17.19
C TYR A 97 -28.76 9.04 16.71
N PHE A 98 -29.81 9.49 16.03
CA PHE A 98 -30.92 8.69 15.51
C PHE A 98 -31.82 8.08 16.60
N GLU A 99 -33.05 7.79 16.20
CA GLU A 99 -34.03 7.13 17.06
C GLU A 99 -33.80 5.60 17.10
N ARG A 100 -34.47 4.93 18.03
CA ARG A 100 -34.49 3.47 18.12
C ARG A 100 -35.38 2.89 17.01
N ASP A 101 -34.77 2.22 16.04
CA ASP A 101 -35.45 1.73 14.85
C ASP A 101 -34.69 0.54 14.19
N ILE A 102 -34.35 0.66 12.91
CA ILE A 102 -33.59 -0.29 12.11
C ILE A 102 -32.12 -0.22 12.50
N SER A 103 -31.52 -1.37 12.79
CA SER A 103 -30.11 -1.48 13.10
C SER A 103 -29.21 -0.90 12.00
N ILE A 104 -28.13 -0.24 12.40
CA ILE A 104 -27.12 0.25 11.46
C ILE A 104 -26.34 -0.93 10.86
N ALA A 105 -26.29 -0.99 9.54
CA ALA A 105 -25.58 -2.03 8.79
C ALA A 105 -24.15 -1.62 8.42
N ALA A 106 -23.92 -0.33 8.13
CA ALA A 106 -22.60 0.17 7.74
C ALA A 106 -22.44 1.65 8.14
N ILE A 107 -21.20 2.04 8.40
CA ILE A 107 -20.80 3.42 8.73
C ILE A 107 -19.57 3.79 7.90
N GLU A 108 -19.64 4.91 7.21
CA GLU A 108 -18.49 5.61 6.67
C GLU A 108 -18.38 7.01 7.29
N CYS A 109 -17.16 7.52 7.39
CA CYS A 109 -16.92 8.83 7.99
C CYS A 109 -15.74 9.53 7.31
N GLU A 110 -15.90 10.84 7.12
CA GLU A 110 -14.84 11.74 6.68
C GLU A 110 -14.54 12.74 7.78
N VAL A 111 -13.26 13.09 7.91
CA VAL A 111 -12.80 14.19 8.75
C VAL A 111 -12.56 15.39 7.85
N GLU A 112 -13.31 16.46 8.07
CA GLU A 112 -13.18 17.70 7.30
C GLU A 112 -12.61 18.82 8.16
N ARG A 113 -11.51 19.42 7.69
CA ARG A 113 -10.96 20.66 8.25
C ARG A 113 -11.20 21.78 7.28
N LYS A 114 -12.05 22.73 7.65
CA LYS A 114 -12.36 23.90 6.82
C LYS A 114 -11.33 25.00 7.00
N ALA A 115 -11.17 25.85 6.00
CA ALA A 115 -10.21 26.96 6.03
C ALA A 115 -10.46 27.97 7.15
N ASN A 116 -11.69 28.05 7.67
CA ASN A 116 -12.07 28.87 8.82
C ASN A 116 -11.73 28.21 10.18
N GLY A 117 -11.04 27.07 10.19
CA GLY A 117 -10.66 26.35 11.39
C GLY A 117 -11.74 25.42 11.95
N GLU A 118 -12.91 25.31 11.31
CA GLU A 118 -13.93 24.36 11.75
C GLU A 118 -13.52 22.91 11.44
N GLU A 119 -13.67 22.04 12.45
CA GLU A 119 -13.41 20.61 12.34
C GLU A 119 -14.72 19.84 12.46
N LEU A 120 -15.04 19.08 11.41
CA LEU A 120 -16.31 18.39 11.25
C LEU A 120 -16.11 16.91 10.94
N LEU A 121 -17.05 16.10 11.39
CA LEU A 121 -17.23 14.73 10.95
C LEU A 121 -18.43 14.68 10.00
N LEU A 122 -18.21 14.22 8.78
CA LEU A 122 -19.28 13.83 7.87
C LEU A 122 -19.49 12.32 8.00
N ILE A 123 -20.59 11.93 8.61
CA ILE A 123 -20.93 10.53 8.89
C ILE A 123 -22.03 10.09 7.92
N LEU A 124 -21.81 8.97 7.25
CA LEU A 124 -22.80 8.34 6.38
C LEU A 124 -23.13 6.94 6.92
N VAL A 125 -24.42 6.67 7.10
CA VAL A 125 -24.94 5.49 7.79
C VAL A 125 -25.96 4.78 6.91
N ALA A 126 -25.85 3.46 6.81
CA ALA A 126 -26.83 2.62 6.12
C ALA A 126 -27.75 1.90 7.10
N LYS A 127 -29.06 2.05 6.93
CA LYS A 127 -30.12 1.37 7.70
C LYS A 127 -31.15 0.75 6.76
N ALA A 128 -31.09 -0.58 6.58
CA ALA A 128 -31.90 -1.28 5.58
C ALA A 128 -31.84 -0.59 4.20
N THR A 129 -32.91 0.06 3.74
CA THR A 129 -32.97 0.72 2.41
C THR A 129 -32.56 2.20 2.46
N TYR A 130 -32.33 2.75 3.64
CA TYR A 130 -32.06 4.16 3.88
C TYR A 130 -30.56 4.44 4.02
N LEU A 131 -30.16 5.57 3.45
CA LEU A 131 -28.89 6.22 3.71
C LEU A 131 -29.15 7.50 4.50
N LEU A 132 -28.44 7.66 5.61
CA LEU A 132 -28.53 8.84 6.47
C LEU A 132 -27.17 9.50 6.48
N ALA A 133 -27.11 10.78 6.15
CA ALA A 133 -25.90 11.59 6.26
C ALA A 133 -26.06 12.60 7.39
N LEU A 134 -25.00 12.78 8.16
CA LEU A 134 -24.96 13.65 9.33
C LEU A 134 -23.63 14.41 9.33
N GLU A 135 -23.68 15.74 9.44
CA GLU A 135 -22.50 16.57 9.70
C GLU A 135 -22.53 17.02 11.16
N ILE A 136 -21.48 16.67 11.91
CA ILE A 136 -21.33 17.07 13.31
C ILE A 136 -19.98 17.75 13.55
N GLY A 137 -19.94 18.68 14.51
CA GLY A 137 -18.70 19.18 15.08
C GLY A 137 -17.99 18.13 15.92
N PHE A 138 -16.70 18.33 16.19
CA PHE A 138 -15.92 17.47 17.09
C PHE A 138 -16.41 17.48 18.55
N ASP A 139 -17.28 18.43 18.90
CA ASP A 139 -18.00 18.55 20.17
C ASP A 139 -19.37 17.86 20.16
N GLY A 140 -19.79 17.28 19.02
CA GLY A 140 -21.09 16.63 18.86
C GLY A 140 -22.22 17.56 18.42
N THR A 141 -21.96 18.83 18.15
CA THR A 141 -22.99 19.75 17.65
C THR A 141 -23.42 19.37 16.22
N VAL A 142 -24.73 19.25 15.98
CA VAL A 142 -25.25 18.88 14.66
C VAL A 142 -25.33 20.11 13.76
N HIS A 143 -24.65 20.05 12.61
CA HIS A 143 -24.71 21.09 11.59
C HIS A 143 -25.75 20.82 10.50
N GLY A 144 -25.99 19.54 10.20
CA GLY A 144 -27.00 19.14 9.23
C GLY A 144 -27.19 17.64 9.18
N SER A 145 -28.38 17.22 8.76
CA SER A 145 -28.71 15.82 8.55
C SER A 145 -29.66 15.67 7.38
N VAL A 146 -29.54 14.57 6.64
CA VAL A 146 -30.47 14.23 5.54
C VAL A 146 -30.61 12.72 5.42
N THR A 147 -31.82 12.27 5.06
CA THR A 147 -32.15 10.87 4.83
C THR A 147 -32.57 10.68 3.38
N LEU A 148 -32.06 9.64 2.75
CA LEU A 148 -32.40 9.21 1.41
C LEU A 148 -32.88 7.76 1.44
N ASN A 149 -34.06 7.48 0.88
CA ASN A 149 -34.46 6.12 0.56
C ASN A 149 -33.91 5.75 -0.82
N LEU A 150 -33.25 4.60 -0.95
CA LEU A 150 -32.77 4.13 -2.26
C LEU A 150 -33.86 3.45 -3.10
N ASP A 151 -35.06 3.27 -2.55
CA ASP A 151 -36.18 2.54 -3.15
C ASP A 151 -35.73 1.17 -3.72
N ASN A 152 -34.82 0.54 -3.00
CA ASN A 152 -34.22 -0.74 -3.34
C ASN A 152 -34.16 -1.62 -2.09
N PHE A 153 -33.96 -2.92 -2.24
CA PHE A 153 -33.87 -3.81 -1.08
C PHE A 153 -32.49 -3.71 -0.42
N MET A 154 -32.44 -3.68 0.92
CA MET A 154 -31.27 -3.65 1.82
C MET A 154 -29.92 -3.20 1.22
N VAL A 155 -29.38 -2.09 1.70
CA VAL A 155 -27.97 -1.70 1.54
C VAL A 155 -27.08 -2.73 2.21
N THR A 156 -26.15 -3.28 1.43
CA THR A 156 -25.21 -4.32 1.86
C THR A 156 -23.76 -3.85 1.84
N GLY A 157 -23.48 -2.71 1.24
CA GLY A 157 -22.13 -2.16 1.21
C GLY A 157 -22.15 -0.65 1.03
N LEU A 158 -21.22 0.01 1.71
CA LEU A 158 -21.03 1.45 1.70
C LEU A 158 -19.53 1.73 1.77
N GLN A 159 -18.99 2.42 0.76
CA GLN A 159 -17.57 2.72 0.70
C GLN A 159 -17.31 4.05 0.00
N GLN A 160 -16.48 4.89 0.61
CA GLN A 160 -16.08 6.17 0.02
C GLN A 160 -15.30 5.99 -1.30
N VAL A 161 -15.42 6.95 -2.21
CA VAL A 161 -14.68 7.04 -3.49
C VAL A 161 -13.64 8.15 -3.42
N CYS A 162 -14.09 9.32 -2.98
CA CYS A 162 -13.33 10.53 -2.76
C CYS A 162 -14.14 11.40 -1.79
N PRO A 163 -13.66 12.58 -1.37
CA PRO A 163 -14.41 13.41 -0.45
C PRO A 163 -15.87 13.60 -0.90
N ARG A 164 -16.79 13.40 0.04
CA ARG A 164 -18.25 13.53 -0.12
C ARG A 164 -18.89 12.64 -1.19
N THR A 165 -18.21 11.58 -1.60
CA THR A 165 -18.64 10.73 -2.70
C THR A 165 -18.47 9.26 -2.34
N TYR A 166 -19.50 8.44 -2.57
CA TYR A 166 -19.56 7.06 -2.07
C TYR A 166 -20.14 6.11 -3.11
N ILE A 167 -19.72 4.85 -3.06
CA ILE A 167 -20.41 3.73 -3.70
C ILE A 167 -21.25 3.02 -2.65
N VAL A 168 -22.49 2.75 -3.02
CA VAL A 168 -23.44 1.98 -2.24
C VAL A 168 -23.91 0.79 -3.07
N THR A 169 -23.90 -0.39 -2.46
CA THR A 169 -24.41 -1.61 -3.06
C THR A 169 -25.61 -2.12 -2.31
N THR A 170 -26.55 -2.71 -3.04
CA THR A 170 -27.77 -3.26 -2.47
C THR A 170 -27.87 -4.75 -2.74
N LEU A 171 -28.63 -5.46 -1.90
CA LEU A 171 -28.76 -6.91 -2.01
C LEU A 171 -29.23 -7.37 -3.40
N PRO A 172 -30.18 -6.70 -4.11
CA PRO A 172 -30.56 -7.08 -5.47
C PRO A 172 -29.49 -6.88 -6.56
N GLY A 173 -28.28 -6.45 -6.19
CA GLY A 173 -27.17 -6.28 -7.11
C GLY A 173 -27.13 -4.93 -7.81
N LYS A 174 -27.80 -3.91 -7.27
CA LYS A 174 -27.63 -2.53 -7.75
C LYS A 174 -26.44 -1.86 -7.09
N ILE A 175 -25.81 -0.99 -7.87
CA ILE A 175 -24.67 -0.18 -7.44
C ILE A 175 -25.05 1.28 -7.68
N PHE A 176 -24.94 2.11 -6.65
CA PHE A 176 -25.24 3.53 -6.69
C PHE A 176 -24.00 4.34 -6.36
N HIS A 177 -23.86 5.45 -7.05
CA HIS A 177 -22.92 6.50 -6.75
C HIS A 177 -23.67 7.61 -6.00
N ILE A 178 -23.23 7.90 -4.78
CA ILE A 178 -23.88 8.84 -3.87
C ILE A 178 -22.99 10.06 -3.71
N PHE A 179 -23.56 11.25 -3.87
CA PHE A 179 -22.89 12.52 -3.62
C PHE A 179 -23.56 13.23 -2.44
N VAL A 180 -22.73 13.82 -1.57
CA VAL A 180 -23.17 14.49 -0.36
C VAL A 180 -22.84 15.98 -0.42
N ASN A 181 -23.87 16.82 -0.54
CA ASN A 181 -23.71 18.27 -0.40
C ASN A 181 -23.71 18.65 1.07
N GLY A 182 -22.82 19.56 1.46
CA GLY A 182 -22.68 19.94 2.87
C GLY A 182 -23.82 20.79 3.42
N ALA A 183 -23.93 20.86 4.75
CA ALA A 183 -25.04 21.56 5.42
C ALA A 183 -25.11 23.06 5.09
N ARG A 184 -23.96 23.69 4.79
CA ARG A 184 -23.87 25.10 4.36
C ARG A 184 -24.05 25.31 2.86
N SER A 185 -24.43 24.28 2.10
CA SER A 185 -24.80 24.48 0.70
C SER A 185 -26.05 25.35 0.61
N ARG A 186 -26.26 26.01 -0.54
CA ARG A 186 -27.42 26.90 -0.77
C ARG A 186 -28.77 26.24 -0.45
N ASN A 187 -28.86 24.93 -0.60
CA ASN A 187 -30.09 24.17 -0.39
C ASN A 187 -30.03 23.27 0.86
N GLY A 188 -29.09 23.52 1.78
CA GLY A 188 -28.83 22.66 2.93
C GLY A 188 -28.11 21.37 2.56
N MET A 189 -28.04 20.43 3.52
CA MET A 189 -27.43 19.12 3.29
C MET A 189 -28.32 18.29 2.36
N GLN A 190 -27.74 17.67 1.33
CA GLN A 190 -28.49 16.86 0.37
C GLN A 190 -27.71 15.63 -0.06
N LEU A 191 -28.45 14.54 -0.32
CA LEU A 191 -27.93 13.34 -0.96
C LEU A 191 -28.48 13.25 -2.37
N SER A 192 -27.60 13.16 -3.35
CA SER A 192 -27.97 12.80 -4.72
C SER A 192 -27.42 11.41 -5.06
N LEU A 193 -28.17 10.67 -5.86
CA LEU A 193 -27.80 9.32 -6.27
C LEU A 193 -27.77 9.20 -7.80
N GLN A 194 -26.86 8.37 -8.29
CA GLN A 194 -26.78 7.97 -9.68
C GLN A 194 -26.54 6.45 -9.75
N GLU A 195 -27.40 5.72 -10.44
CA GLU A 195 -27.15 4.28 -10.68
C GLU A 195 -25.90 4.10 -11.55
N VAL A 196 -24.98 3.26 -11.10
CA VAL A 196 -23.71 2.99 -11.77
C VAL A 196 -23.96 2.03 -12.92
N LYS A 197 -23.60 2.47 -14.14
CA LYS A 197 -23.54 1.58 -15.30
C LYS A 197 -22.30 0.71 -15.19
N SER A 198 -22.51 -0.60 -15.13
CA SER A 198 -21.44 -1.59 -15.03
C SER A 198 -21.56 -2.63 -16.14
N ASP A 199 -20.40 -3.09 -16.62
CA ASP A 199 -20.24 -4.27 -17.47
C ASP A 199 -20.21 -5.58 -16.66
N LEU A 200 -20.23 -5.49 -15.33
CA LEU A 200 -20.32 -6.65 -14.46
C LEU A 200 -21.73 -7.24 -14.51
N ASN A 201 -21.82 -8.57 -14.58
CA ASN A 201 -23.08 -9.30 -14.46
C ASN A 201 -23.56 -9.38 -12.98
N VAL A 202 -23.58 -8.24 -12.28
CA VAL A 202 -24.01 -8.19 -10.87
C VAL A 202 -25.51 -8.43 -10.70
N GLY A 203 -26.33 -8.18 -11.72
CA GLY A 203 -27.78 -8.44 -11.65
C GLY A 203 -28.17 -9.92 -11.52
N SER A 204 -27.24 -10.84 -11.80
CA SER A 204 -27.43 -12.28 -11.56
C SER A 204 -27.07 -12.71 -10.12
N TYR A 205 -26.56 -11.78 -9.31
CA TYR A 205 -26.03 -12.05 -7.97
C TYR A 205 -26.65 -11.11 -6.95
N ALA A 206 -26.78 -11.62 -5.73
CA ALA A 206 -27.07 -10.81 -4.57
C ALA A 206 -25.75 -10.27 -4.04
N LEU A 207 -25.61 -8.95 -3.94
CA LEU A 207 -24.38 -8.33 -3.44
C LEU A 207 -24.43 -8.22 -1.92
N TYR A 208 -23.40 -8.68 -1.24
CA TYR A 208 -23.27 -8.71 0.22
C TYR A 208 -22.25 -7.72 0.78
N GLY A 209 -21.57 -6.98 -0.09
CA GLY A 209 -20.61 -5.99 0.33
C GLY A 209 -19.79 -5.44 -0.81
N VAL A 210 -19.13 -4.34 -0.51
CA VAL A 210 -18.18 -3.66 -1.38
C VAL A 210 -16.95 -3.29 -0.56
N ALA A 211 -15.78 -3.44 -1.15
CA ALA A 211 -14.54 -2.91 -0.63
C ALA A 211 -13.78 -2.18 -1.74
N ALA A 212 -13.06 -1.13 -1.36
CA ALA A 212 -12.13 -0.46 -2.25
C ALA A 212 -10.69 -0.83 -1.87
N SER A 213 -9.84 -0.91 -2.88
CA SER A 213 -8.38 -0.90 -2.70
C SER A 213 -7.90 0.43 -2.10
N ARG A 214 -6.63 0.47 -1.65
CA ARG A 214 -6.06 1.61 -0.92
C ARG A 214 -6.11 2.93 -1.71
N THR A 215 -5.76 2.88 -2.99
CA THR A 215 -5.85 4.02 -3.93
C THR A 215 -7.26 4.20 -4.52
N ARG A 216 -8.18 3.29 -4.18
CA ARG A 216 -9.58 3.23 -4.68
C ARG A 216 -9.67 3.11 -6.21
N THR A 217 -8.62 2.60 -6.85
CA THR A 217 -8.56 2.36 -8.29
C THR A 217 -9.16 1.00 -8.66
N ALA A 218 -9.02 0.02 -7.76
CA ALA A 218 -9.67 -1.29 -7.81
C ALA A 218 -10.80 -1.40 -6.76
N TRP A 219 -11.84 -2.12 -7.14
CA TRP A 219 -13.06 -2.34 -6.35
C TRP A 219 -13.42 -3.82 -6.35
N PHE A 220 -13.93 -4.27 -5.20
CA PHE A 220 -14.27 -5.65 -4.94
C PHE A 220 -15.74 -5.72 -4.53
N PHE A 221 -16.52 -6.55 -5.21
CA PHE A 221 -17.90 -6.82 -4.84
C PHE A 221 -18.09 -8.27 -4.46
N LEU A 222 -18.72 -8.51 -3.32
CA LEU A 222 -19.02 -9.85 -2.84
C LEU A 222 -20.40 -10.26 -3.32
N GLY A 223 -20.50 -11.26 -4.19
CA GLY A 223 -21.74 -11.74 -4.77
C GLY A 223 -22.06 -13.19 -4.38
N TYR A 224 -23.33 -13.46 -4.15
CA TYR A 224 -23.86 -14.83 -4.09
C TYR A 224 -24.91 -15.02 -5.19
N PRO A 225 -24.93 -16.13 -5.95
CA PRO A 225 -25.90 -16.31 -7.03
C PRO A 225 -27.36 -16.14 -6.56
N SER A 226 -28.12 -15.25 -7.20
CA SER A 226 -29.51 -14.94 -6.81
C SER A 226 -30.49 -16.05 -7.16
N ARG A 227 -30.17 -16.90 -8.15
CA ARG A 227 -30.99 -18.04 -8.58
C ARG A 227 -30.27 -19.34 -8.26
N ARG A 228 -30.96 -20.25 -7.57
CA ARG A 228 -30.49 -21.63 -7.37
C ARG A 228 -30.70 -22.37 -8.69
N PHE A 229 -29.61 -22.73 -9.34
CA PHE A 229 -29.64 -23.71 -10.43
C PHE A 229 -29.50 -25.09 -9.78
N ASP A 230 -30.59 -25.85 -9.80
CA ASP A 230 -30.69 -27.27 -9.45
C ASP A 230 -30.81 -27.67 -7.96
N HIS A 231 -31.55 -28.76 -7.72
CA HIS A 231 -31.88 -29.44 -6.46
C HIS A 231 -30.75 -30.36 -5.97
N LEU A 232 -29.66 -30.50 -6.72
CA LEU A 232 -28.47 -31.30 -6.40
C LEU A 232 -27.33 -30.46 -5.78
N THR A 233 -27.67 -29.36 -5.10
CA THR A 233 -26.81 -28.23 -4.70
C THR A 233 -25.41 -28.60 -4.17
N LEU A 234 -24.39 -28.47 -5.01
CA LEU A 234 -23.14 -27.84 -4.57
C LEU A 234 -23.47 -26.35 -4.38
N ARG A 235 -23.41 -25.85 -3.13
CA ARG A 235 -23.47 -24.40 -2.86
C ARG A 235 -22.37 -23.75 -3.69
N SER A 236 -22.71 -23.06 -4.79
CA SER A 236 -21.70 -22.36 -5.58
C SER A 236 -20.89 -21.43 -4.69
N PRO A 237 -19.56 -21.38 -4.85
CA PRO A 237 -18.71 -20.54 -4.02
C PRO A 237 -19.13 -19.08 -4.16
N ILE A 238 -18.98 -18.34 -3.07
CA ILE A 238 -19.08 -16.88 -3.06
C ILE A 238 -18.24 -16.33 -4.21
N CYS A 239 -18.82 -15.46 -5.04
CA CYS A 239 -18.14 -14.82 -6.16
C CYS A 239 -17.56 -13.48 -5.71
N ILE A 240 -16.29 -13.23 -5.97
CA ILE A 240 -15.67 -11.93 -5.76
C ILE A 240 -15.48 -11.30 -7.14
N PHE A 241 -16.22 -10.23 -7.42
CA PHE A 241 -15.99 -9.44 -8.63
C PHE A 241 -14.85 -8.47 -8.37
N PHE A 242 -13.82 -8.57 -9.19
CA PHE A 242 -12.71 -7.64 -9.20
C PHE A 242 -12.85 -6.69 -10.40
N CYS A 243 -12.92 -5.38 -10.15
CA CYS A 243 -13.13 -4.40 -11.21
C CYS A 243 -12.40 -3.09 -11.00
N ARG A 244 -12.15 -2.38 -12.09
CA ARG A 244 -11.68 -1.00 -12.08
C ARG A 244 -12.84 -0.03 -11.87
N PHE A 245 -12.54 1.15 -11.35
CA PHE A 245 -13.50 2.25 -11.29
C PHE A 245 -13.11 3.39 -12.24
N ASN A 246 -13.94 3.64 -13.25
CA ASN A 246 -13.58 4.50 -14.39
C ASN A 246 -13.33 5.97 -14.00
N GLN A 247 -13.85 6.44 -12.87
CA GLN A 247 -13.63 7.83 -12.41
C GLN A 247 -12.33 7.98 -11.61
N LYS A 248 -11.62 6.88 -11.32
CA LYS A 248 -10.32 6.88 -10.66
C LYS A 248 -9.28 6.24 -11.58
N ASP A 249 -8.53 7.10 -12.25
CA ASP A 249 -7.44 6.69 -13.13
C ASP A 249 -6.22 6.25 -12.31
N ALA A 250 -5.87 4.96 -12.43
CA ALA A 250 -4.75 4.34 -11.74
C ALA A 250 -3.40 4.87 -12.22
N LEU A 251 -3.25 5.10 -13.53
CA LEU A 251 -2.01 5.65 -14.10
C LEU A 251 -1.82 7.08 -13.61
N LYS A 252 -2.88 7.89 -13.61
CA LYS A 252 -2.85 9.24 -13.05
C LYS A 252 -2.48 9.23 -11.56
N ALA A 253 -2.99 8.28 -10.77
CA ALA A 253 -2.64 8.14 -9.36
C ALA A 253 -1.14 7.86 -9.15
N LEU A 254 -0.53 7.04 -10.01
CA LEU A 254 0.92 6.77 -9.99
C LEU A 254 1.74 7.99 -10.44
N LEU A 255 1.33 8.67 -11.50
CA LEU A 255 2.04 9.86 -12.02
C LEU A 255 2.00 11.06 -11.05
N LEU A 256 0.94 11.17 -10.24
CA LEU A 256 0.78 12.24 -9.24
C LEU A 256 1.29 11.85 -7.84
N ASN A 257 1.90 10.67 -7.69
CA ASN A 257 2.44 10.22 -6.42
C ASN A 257 3.71 11.01 -6.06
N ASN A 258 3.58 11.92 -5.10
CA ASN A 258 4.68 12.76 -4.62
C ASN A 258 5.64 12.05 -3.66
N THR A 259 5.30 10.84 -3.20
CA THR A 259 6.16 10.08 -2.28
C THR A 259 7.29 9.35 -2.99
N ASN A 260 7.23 9.22 -4.32
CA ASN A 260 8.16 8.43 -5.14
C ASN A 260 8.31 6.96 -4.70
N LYS A 261 7.32 6.40 -3.99
CA LYS A 261 7.31 5.03 -3.46
C LYS A 261 6.03 4.30 -3.83
N LEU A 262 6.15 3.00 -4.12
CA LEU A 262 5.03 2.14 -4.54
C LEU A 262 4.31 1.42 -3.38
N ASP A 263 4.83 1.51 -2.16
CA ASP A 263 4.35 0.78 -0.98
C ASP A 263 2.83 0.92 -0.71
N ASN A 264 2.26 2.08 -1.05
CA ASN A 264 0.84 2.37 -0.91
C ASN A 264 0.05 2.38 -2.22
N TYR A 265 0.68 1.99 -3.34
CA TYR A 265 0.16 2.12 -4.69
C TYR A 265 0.17 0.82 -5.50
N HIS A 266 0.53 -0.32 -4.90
CA HIS A 266 0.58 -1.62 -5.58
C HIS A 266 -0.75 -2.03 -6.25
N ASP A 267 -1.88 -1.64 -5.67
CA ASP A 267 -3.21 -1.81 -6.28
C ASP A 267 -3.36 -1.00 -7.59
N ALA A 268 -2.89 0.26 -7.61
CA ALA A 268 -2.86 1.07 -8.82
C ALA A 268 -1.90 0.49 -9.87
N VAL A 269 -0.74 -0.03 -9.45
CA VAL A 269 0.22 -0.74 -10.32
C VAL A 269 -0.47 -1.89 -11.04
N GLU A 270 -1.14 -2.77 -10.31
CA GLU A 270 -1.86 -3.90 -10.91
C GLU A 270 -2.98 -3.44 -11.84
N MET A 271 -3.65 -2.31 -11.55
CA MET A 271 -4.69 -1.77 -12.44
C MET A 271 -4.12 -1.25 -13.75
N VAL A 272 -2.96 -0.58 -13.72
CA VAL A 272 -2.25 -0.19 -14.95
C VAL A 272 -1.80 -1.42 -15.72
N ARG A 273 -1.24 -2.45 -15.07
CA ARG A 273 -0.85 -3.70 -15.74
C ARG A 273 -2.03 -4.39 -16.41
N PHE A 274 -3.15 -4.50 -15.70
CA PHE A 274 -4.37 -5.11 -16.22
C PHE A 274 -4.94 -4.34 -17.42
N GLN A 275 -4.96 -3.01 -17.35
CA GLN A 275 -5.43 -2.15 -18.45
C GLN A 275 -4.48 -2.21 -19.65
N GLY A 276 -3.18 -2.09 -19.41
CA GLY A 276 -2.14 -2.14 -20.44
C GLY A 276 -2.08 -3.46 -21.18
N ASN A 277 -2.33 -4.59 -20.49
CA ASN A 277 -2.44 -5.90 -21.14
C ASN A 277 -3.67 -5.99 -22.06
N LYS A 278 -4.77 -5.30 -21.73
CA LYS A 278 -5.95 -5.28 -22.60
C LYS A 278 -5.83 -4.29 -23.76
N ASN A 279 -5.24 -3.12 -23.50
CA ASN A 279 -5.05 -2.05 -24.45
C ASN A 279 -3.72 -1.34 -24.19
N SER A 280 -2.73 -1.56 -25.05
CA SER A 280 -1.40 -0.97 -24.93
C SER A 280 -1.41 0.55 -25.01
N ASP A 281 -2.39 1.17 -25.68
CA ASP A 281 -2.47 2.64 -25.77
C ASP A 281 -2.62 3.31 -24.40
N THR A 282 -3.13 2.59 -23.40
CA THR A 282 -3.23 3.09 -22.02
C THR A 282 -1.86 3.29 -21.35
N LEU A 283 -0.79 2.72 -21.91
CA LEU A 283 0.57 2.81 -21.40
C LEU A 283 1.38 3.95 -22.06
N LYS A 284 0.87 4.59 -23.12
CA LYS A 284 1.58 5.65 -23.87
C LYS A 284 2.20 6.75 -22.98
N PRO A 285 1.53 7.26 -21.93
CA PRO A 285 2.14 8.28 -21.09
C PRO A 285 3.42 7.82 -20.39
N LEU A 286 3.60 6.52 -20.18
CA LEU A 286 4.85 5.94 -19.65
C LEU A 286 5.88 5.72 -20.75
N GLU A 287 5.45 5.34 -21.94
CA GLU A 287 6.34 5.06 -23.09
C GLU A 287 6.96 6.32 -23.69
N GLU A 288 6.22 7.42 -23.70
CA GLU A 288 6.65 8.70 -24.27
C GLU A 288 7.49 9.52 -23.27
N ALA A 289 7.62 9.06 -22.03
CA ALA A 289 8.39 9.75 -20.99
C ALA A 289 9.90 9.60 -21.24
N VAL A 290 10.55 10.71 -21.60
CA VAL A 290 12.02 10.79 -21.64
C VAL A 290 12.54 10.96 -20.22
N LEU A 291 13.35 10.00 -19.76
CA LEU A 291 13.90 10.03 -18.41
C LEU A 291 15.34 10.55 -18.43
N VAL A 292 15.65 11.47 -17.52
CA VAL A 292 17.03 11.85 -17.19
C VAL A 292 17.30 11.32 -15.80
N LEU A 293 18.29 10.43 -15.69
CA LEU A 293 18.56 9.73 -14.43
C LEU A 293 19.57 10.47 -13.57
N SER A 294 19.32 10.43 -12.27
CA SER A 294 20.14 10.96 -11.17
C SER A 294 20.17 9.95 -10.03
N LEU A 295 20.93 10.23 -8.97
CA LEU A 295 21.03 9.37 -7.78
C LEU A 295 19.92 9.62 -6.73
N ASP A 296 18.69 9.90 -7.16
CA ASP A 296 17.57 10.22 -6.28
C ASP A 296 16.42 9.21 -6.32
N GLU A 297 15.49 9.32 -5.38
CA GLU A 297 14.30 8.46 -5.30
C GLU A 297 13.35 8.67 -6.50
N GLN A 298 13.35 9.86 -7.11
CA GLN A 298 12.48 10.18 -8.24
C GLN A 298 12.91 9.41 -9.50
N SER A 299 14.20 9.36 -9.79
CA SER A 299 14.77 8.56 -10.88
C SER A 299 14.44 7.09 -10.73
N MET A 300 14.63 6.54 -9.52
CA MET A 300 14.22 5.15 -9.23
C MET A 300 12.70 4.97 -9.41
N TYR A 301 11.88 5.91 -8.97
CA TYR A 301 10.43 5.84 -9.13
C TYR A 301 10.01 5.81 -10.60
N HIS A 302 10.57 6.69 -11.43
CA HIS A 302 10.30 6.68 -12.87
C HIS A 302 10.71 5.35 -13.53
N LEU A 303 11.87 4.79 -13.17
CA LEU A 303 12.29 3.47 -13.64
C LEU A 303 11.31 2.36 -13.19
N LYS A 304 10.79 2.43 -11.94
CA LYS A 304 9.74 1.52 -11.48
C LYS A 304 8.48 1.64 -12.33
N LEU A 305 8.07 2.86 -12.73
CA LEU A 305 6.95 3.03 -13.64
C LEU A 305 7.21 2.41 -15.03
N GLN A 306 8.45 2.47 -15.54
CA GLN A 306 8.83 1.73 -16.76
C GLN A 306 8.68 0.23 -16.57
N LEU A 307 9.08 -0.33 -15.42
CA LEU A 307 8.87 -1.76 -15.13
C LEU A 307 7.39 -2.17 -15.17
N ILE A 308 6.47 -1.30 -14.74
CA ILE A 308 5.02 -1.56 -14.79
C ILE A 308 4.57 -1.69 -16.26
N GLN A 309 4.99 -0.75 -17.11
CA GLN A 309 4.68 -0.75 -18.52
C GLN A 309 5.28 -1.96 -19.24
N LEU A 310 6.55 -2.27 -19.00
CA LEU A 310 7.19 -3.48 -19.53
C LEU A 310 6.49 -4.76 -19.06
N SER A 311 6.13 -4.86 -17.78
CA SER A 311 5.41 -6.02 -17.23
C SER A 311 4.05 -6.24 -17.90
N ALA A 312 3.33 -5.17 -18.22
CA ALA A 312 2.08 -5.22 -18.95
C ALA A 312 2.28 -5.73 -20.40
N LYS A 313 3.29 -5.19 -21.10
CA LYS A 313 3.66 -5.62 -22.46
C LYS A 313 4.14 -7.07 -22.50
N ILE A 314 4.98 -7.48 -21.56
CA ILE A 314 5.44 -8.87 -21.41
C ILE A 314 4.22 -9.79 -21.31
N SER A 315 3.31 -9.51 -20.36
CA SER A 315 2.11 -10.33 -20.15
C SER A 315 1.24 -10.45 -21.41
N TYR A 316 1.17 -9.39 -22.23
CA TYR A 316 0.46 -9.38 -23.50
C TYR A 316 1.17 -10.19 -24.59
N GLN A 317 2.51 -10.09 -24.68
CA GLN A 317 3.33 -10.67 -25.73
C GLN A 317 3.69 -12.14 -25.48
N THR A 318 3.80 -12.60 -24.22
CA THR A 318 4.15 -14.00 -23.89
C THR A 318 3.24 -15.02 -24.58
N LYS A 319 1.97 -14.67 -24.81
CA LYS A 319 0.99 -15.55 -25.49
C LYS A 319 0.98 -15.40 -27.02
N ARG A 320 1.74 -14.45 -27.58
CA ARG A 320 1.64 -14.02 -29.00
C ARG A 320 2.96 -14.14 -29.75
N SER A 321 4.06 -13.66 -29.16
CA SER A 321 5.39 -13.67 -29.77
C SER A 321 6.45 -13.89 -28.70
N ARG A 322 7.12 -15.05 -28.77
CA ARG A 322 8.20 -15.41 -27.86
C ARG A 322 9.40 -14.48 -28.01
N ALA A 323 9.82 -14.18 -29.23
CA ALA A 323 10.98 -13.30 -29.48
C ALA A 323 10.76 -11.88 -28.93
N ASN A 324 9.55 -11.33 -29.11
CA ASN A 324 9.22 -10.01 -28.55
C ASN A 324 9.18 -10.06 -27.02
N ALA A 325 8.62 -11.13 -26.46
CA ALA A 325 8.61 -11.31 -25.01
C ALA A 325 10.04 -11.42 -24.44
N GLU A 326 10.93 -12.18 -25.08
CA GLU A 326 12.35 -12.29 -24.66
C GLU A 326 13.06 -10.94 -24.71
N SER A 327 12.88 -10.15 -25.78
CA SER A 327 13.42 -8.79 -25.88
C SER A 327 12.92 -7.88 -24.74
N LEU A 328 11.62 -7.91 -24.45
CA LEU A 328 11.03 -7.14 -23.35
C LEU A 328 11.53 -7.62 -21.97
N HIS A 329 11.81 -8.91 -21.79
CA HIS A 329 12.42 -9.41 -20.55
C HIS A 329 13.84 -8.86 -20.37
N SER A 330 14.65 -8.80 -21.43
CA SER A 330 15.98 -8.19 -21.40
C SER A 330 15.90 -6.71 -21.02
N GLN A 331 14.96 -5.96 -21.62
CA GLN A 331 14.71 -4.56 -21.24
C GLN A 331 14.30 -4.44 -19.76
N HIS A 332 13.39 -5.31 -19.29
CA HIS A 332 12.95 -5.32 -17.90
C HIS A 332 14.12 -5.60 -16.94
N GLN A 333 14.99 -6.57 -17.26
CA GLN A 333 16.18 -6.87 -16.48
C GLN A 333 17.15 -5.68 -16.44
N PHE A 334 17.36 -5.01 -17.57
CA PHE A 334 18.19 -3.81 -17.65
C PHE A 334 17.67 -2.67 -16.77
N ILE A 335 16.35 -2.38 -16.83
CA ILE A 335 15.74 -1.36 -15.94
C ILE A 335 15.88 -1.75 -14.46
N CYS A 336 15.77 -3.05 -14.12
CA CYS A 336 16.06 -3.49 -12.74
C CYS A 336 17.51 -3.17 -12.35
N SER A 337 18.48 -3.46 -13.21
CA SER A 337 19.89 -3.16 -12.96
C SER A 337 20.13 -1.66 -12.77
N LEU A 338 19.43 -0.79 -13.51
CA LEU A 338 19.51 0.66 -13.33
C LEU A 338 18.98 1.11 -11.96
N ILE A 339 17.87 0.55 -11.47
CA ILE A 339 17.37 0.83 -10.12
C ILE A 339 18.38 0.35 -9.08
N GLU A 340 18.93 -0.86 -9.25
CA GLU A 340 19.91 -1.44 -8.34
C GLU A 340 21.20 -0.63 -8.28
N VAL A 341 21.69 -0.11 -9.41
CA VAL A 341 22.94 0.67 -9.44
C VAL A 341 22.75 2.06 -8.85
N ILE A 342 21.60 2.71 -9.08
CA ILE A 342 21.27 3.98 -8.41
C ILE A 342 21.22 3.75 -6.89
N ASN A 343 20.55 2.69 -6.44
CA ASN A 343 20.53 2.34 -5.02
C ASN A 343 21.93 2.03 -4.47
N ALA A 344 22.75 1.30 -5.23
CA ALA A 344 24.14 1.00 -4.86
C ALA A 344 24.98 2.26 -4.69
N CYS A 345 24.90 3.22 -5.62
CA CYS A 345 25.60 4.50 -5.51
C CYS A 345 25.17 5.28 -4.26
N ARG A 346 23.87 5.32 -3.93
CA ARG A 346 23.38 5.98 -2.71
C ARG A 346 24.00 5.35 -1.45
N VAL A 347 24.04 4.02 -1.37
CA VAL A 347 24.67 3.29 -0.25
C VAL A 347 26.18 3.53 -0.19
N VAL A 348 26.86 3.52 -1.34
CA VAL A 348 28.31 3.76 -1.43
C VAL A 348 28.66 5.17 -0.96
N CYS A 349 27.93 6.19 -1.39
CA CYS A 349 28.12 7.57 -0.93
C CYS A 349 27.92 7.68 0.59
N TRP A 350 26.86 7.06 1.13
CA TRP A 350 26.63 7.07 2.58
C TRP A 350 27.74 6.36 3.37
N LEU A 351 28.23 5.21 2.90
CA LEU A 351 29.37 4.53 3.53
C LEU A 351 30.66 5.37 3.46
N ALA A 352 30.85 6.14 2.38
CA ALA A 352 31.98 7.06 2.26
C ALA A 352 31.87 8.25 3.22
N ASP A 353 30.67 8.80 3.41
CA ASP A 353 30.41 9.83 4.41
C ASP A 353 30.64 9.29 5.83
N LEU A 354 30.17 8.08 6.10
CA LEU A 354 30.38 7.40 7.38
C LEU A 354 31.88 7.17 7.65
N TYR A 355 32.63 6.74 6.64
CA TYR A 355 34.09 6.59 6.73
C TYR A 355 34.78 7.93 6.97
N THR A 356 34.35 9.02 6.32
CA THR A 356 34.92 10.35 6.54
C THR A 356 34.73 10.82 7.98
N ASN A 357 33.58 10.49 8.58
CA ASN A 357 33.26 10.85 9.97
C ASN A 357 33.98 9.97 11.02
N ARG A 358 34.21 8.69 10.73
CA ARG A 358 34.71 7.70 11.72
C ARG A 358 36.13 7.22 11.47
N THR A 359 36.67 7.45 10.29
CA THR A 359 37.97 6.96 9.77
C THR A 359 38.12 5.44 9.66
N VAL A 360 37.13 4.65 10.09
CA VAL A 360 37.09 3.18 9.95
C VAL A 360 35.64 2.71 9.73
N LEU A 361 35.45 1.79 8.80
CA LEU A 361 34.20 1.04 8.60
C LEU A 361 34.32 -0.35 9.23
N VAL A 362 33.20 -0.90 9.73
CA VAL A 362 33.22 -2.28 10.24
C VAL A 362 33.38 -3.29 9.09
N PRO A 363 33.84 -4.53 9.33
CA PRO A 363 34.13 -5.50 8.26
C PRO A 363 32.96 -5.73 7.29
N LEU A 364 31.72 -5.77 7.79
CA LEU A 364 30.52 -5.93 6.94
C LEU A 364 30.27 -4.71 6.05
N GLN A 365 30.51 -3.50 6.56
CA GLN A 365 30.42 -2.26 5.79
C GLN A 365 31.52 -2.18 4.73
N GLN A 366 32.76 -2.60 5.07
CA GLN A 366 33.86 -2.70 4.12
C GLN A 366 33.56 -3.70 2.99
N ASN A 367 33.03 -4.87 3.33
CA ASN A 367 32.63 -5.88 2.35
C ASN A 367 31.50 -5.36 1.44
N THR A 368 30.48 -4.73 2.04
CA THR A 368 29.38 -4.09 1.29
C THR A 368 29.89 -3.03 0.33
N LEU A 369 30.74 -2.10 0.79
CA LEU A 369 31.33 -1.05 -0.04
C LEU A 369 32.12 -1.62 -1.21
N ARG A 370 32.87 -2.71 -0.99
CA ARG A 370 33.62 -3.42 -2.04
C ARG A 370 32.69 -4.08 -3.06
N CYS A 371 31.71 -4.87 -2.63
CA CYS A 371 30.75 -5.55 -3.51
C CYS A 371 29.95 -4.55 -4.35
N LEU A 372 29.50 -3.44 -3.75
CA LEU A 372 28.77 -2.40 -4.46
C LEU A 372 29.64 -1.66 -5.48
N ARG A 373 30.89 -1.33 -5.17
CA ARG A 373 31.82 -0.73 -6.16
C ARG A 373 32.08 -1.66 -7.34
N ASN A 374 32.25 -2.97 -7.09
CA ASN A 374 32.42 -3.94 -8.17
C ASN A 374 31.18 -4.04 -9.06
N PHE A 375 29.98 -4.00 -8.46
CA PHE A 375 28.74 -3.93 -9.20
C PHE A 375 28.63 -2.64 -10.04
N ILE A 376 28.95 -1.48 -9.47
CA ILE A 376 28.96 -0.20 -10.20
C ILE A 376 29.95 -0.24 -11.38
N ARG A 377 31.17 -0.78 -11.17
CA ARG A 377 32.16 -0.98 -12.27
C ARG A 377 31.60 -1.85 -13.38
N SER A 378 30.94 -2.96 -13.05
CA SER A 378 30.33 -3.83 -14.06
C SER A 378 29.29 -3.09 -14.92
N MET A 379 28.53 -2.16 -14.34
CA MET A 379 27.56 -1.33 -15.07
C MET A 379 28.23 -0.25 -15.95
N VAL A 380 29.37 0.29 -15.52
CA VAL A 380 30.15 1.27 -16.31
C VAL A 380 30.74 0.60 -17.56
N GLU A 381 31.27 -0.61 -17.39
CA GLU A 381 31.89 -1.43 -18.45
C GLU A 381 30.87 -2.07 -19.39
N GLU A 382 29.60 -2.19 -18.96
CA GLU A 382 28.53 -2.79 -19.74
C GLU A 382 28.28 -2.03 -21.05
N GLN A 383 28.27 -2.78 -22.15
CA GLN A 383 27.82 -2.32 -23.47
C GLN A 383 26.34 -2.69 -23.60
N SER A 384 25.45 -1.74 -23.35
CA SER A 384 24.02 -1.95 -23.52
C SER A 384 23.61 -1.66 -24.97
N THR A 385 22.94 -2.59 -25.63
CA THR A 385 22.29 -2.36 -26.92
C THR A 385 20.77 -2.40 -26.73
N GLY A 386 20.05 -1.29 -26.94
CA GLY A 386 18.58 -1.30 -26.87
C GLY A 386 17.92 0.07 -26.70
N GLU A 387 16.58 0.08 -26.66
CA GLU A 387 15.75 1.31 -26.59
C GLU A 387 16.03 2.18 -25.34
N TYR A 388 16.57 1.59 -24.28
CA TYR A 388 16.88 2.27 -23.01
C TYR A 388 18.37 2.63 -22.84
N GLU A 389 19.20 2.46 -23.87
CA GLU A 389 20.65 2.73 -23.82
C GLU A 389 20.97 4.19 -23.43
N TYR A 390 20.13 5.13 -23.84
CA TYR A 390 20.29 6.55 -23.50
C TYR A 390 20.32 6.80 -21.99
N LEU A 391 19.59 6.00 -21.20
CA LEU A 391 19.54 6.11 -19.74
C LEU A 391 20.90 5.86 -19.10
N LEU A 392 21.61 4.85 -19.59
CA LEU A 392 22.94 4.52 -19.07
C LEU A 392 23.98 5.53 -19.55
N THR A 393 23.80 6.09 -20.75
CA THR A 393 24.69 7.13 -21.30
C THR A 393 24.74 8.35 -20.38
N ASP A 394 23.58 8.82 -19.90
CA ASP A 394 23.49 9.96 -18.98
C ASP A 394 23.99 9.60 -17.56
N LEU A 395 23.79 8.36 -17.12
CA LEU A 395 24.15 7.92 -15.77
C LEU A 395 25.65 7.59 -15.61
N LYS A 396 26.30 7.06 -16.65
CA LYS A 396 27.71 6.61 -16.61
C LYS A 396 28.70 7.64 -16.02
N PRO A 397 28.68 8.93 -16.39
CA PRO A 397 29.56 9.94 -15.79
C PRO A 397 29.41 10.04 -14.27
N VAL A 398 28.17 9.93 -13.78
CA VAL A 398 27.86 9.96 -12.34
C VAL A 398 28.38 8.70 -11.65
N LEU A 399 28.22 7.52 -12.28
CA LEU A 399 28.77 6.27 -11.74
C LEU A 399 30.30 6.32 -11.61
N VAL A 400 30.99 6.84 -12.63
CA VAL A 400 32.45 7.03 -12.61
C VAL A 400 32.86 7.97 -11.48
N GLN A 401 32.18 9.10 -11.32
CA GLN A 401 32.46 10.04 -10.25
C GLN A 401 32.30 9.42 -8.85
N VAL A 402 31.26 8.59 -8.64
CA VAL A 402 31.07 7.87 -7.37
C VAL A 402 32.22 6.90 -7.10
N LEU A 403 32.70 6.17 -8.13
CA LEU A 403 33.85 5.28 -8.00
C LEU A 403 35.13 6.06 -7.67
N GLU A 404 35.43 7.12 -8.41
CA GLU A 404 36.62 7.97 -8.19
C GLU A 404 36.67 8.52 -6.76
N ASN A 405 35.53 8.95 -6.21
CA ASN A 405 35.43 9.48 -4.85
C ASN A 405 35.58 8.42 -3.75
N THR A 406 35.32 7.14 -4.06
CA THR A 406 35.24 6.08 -3.04
C THR A 406 36.33 5.01 -3.17
N ASP A 407 37.02 4.93 -4.30
CA ASP A 407 38.15 4.04 -4.53
C ASP A 407 39.35 4.24 -3.60
N PRO A 408 39.66 5.46 -3.11
CA PRO A 408 40.68 5.65 -2.08
C PRO A 408 40.38 4.97 -0.74
N ILE A 409 39.12 4.60 -0.47
CA ILE A 409 38.74 3.92 0.78
C ILE A 409 39.21 2.46 0.71
N HIS A 410 40.15 2.12 1.58
CA HIS A 410 40.72 0.77 1.65
C HIS A 410 39.67 -0.23 2.18
N THR A 411 39.37 -1.24 1.36
CA THR A 411 38.54 -2.38 1.75
C THR A 411 39.29 -3.67 1.43
N PRO A 412 39.93 -4.30 2.42
CA PRO A 412 40.73 -5.49 2.18
C PRO A 412 39.86 -6.65 1.65
N ASP A 413 40.50 -7.61 0.97
CA ASP A 413 39.78 -8.79 0.52
C ASP A 413 39.54 -9.79 1.66
N ILE A 414 38.54 -9.51 2.52
CA ILE A 414 38.28 -10.31 3.74
C ILE A 414 37.52 -11.61 3.43
N MET A 415 36.66 -11.61 2.41
CA MET A 415 35.83 -12.76 2.04
C MET A 415 35.83 -12.97 0.52
N HIS A 416 36.52 -14.00 0.05
CA HIS A 416 36.47 -14.40 -1.35
C HIS A 416 35.15 -15.11 -1.66
N GLU A 417 34.46 -14.68 -2.72
CA GLU A 417 33.23 -15.33 -3.17
C GLU A 417 33.56 -16.66 -3.89
N VAL A 418 32.87 -17.72 -3.50
CA VAL A 418 33.00 -19.06 -4.09
C VAL A 418 31.64 -19.61 -4.46
N CYS A 419 31.56 -20.36 -5.55
CA CYS A 419 30.29 -20.91 -6.01
C CYS A 419 29.75 -21.96 -5.03
N SER A 420 28.56 -21.74 -4.47
CA SER A 420 27.91 -22.69 -3.55
C SER A 420 27.64 -24.08 -4.12
N PHE A 421 27.76 -24.27 -5.44
CA PHE A 421 27.51 -25.55 -6.12
C PHE A 421 28.78 -26.29 -6.54
N CYS A 422 29.89 -25.57 -6.78
CA CYS A 422 31.09 -26.18 -7.36
C CYS A 422 32.42 -25.66 -6.80
N ASP A 423 32.35 -24.83 -5.76
CA ASP A 423 33.47 -24.24 -5.01
C ASP A 423 34.48 -23.46 -5.87
N ALA A 424 34.13 -23.19 -7.14
CA ALA A 424 34.96 -22.40 -8.03
C ALA A 424 34.96 -20.93 -7.56
N PRO A 425 36.13 -20.26 -7.58
CA PRO A 425 36.21 -18.84 -7.25
C PRO A 425 35.36 -18.03 -8.23
N ILE A 426 34.71 -16.99 -7.72
CA ILE A 426 33.86 -16.08 -8.50
C ILE A 426 34.61 -14.78 -8.71
N GLU A 427 34.73 -14.36 -9.96
CA GLU A 427 35.29 -13.05 -10.31
C GLU A 427 34.42 -11.92 -9.72
N PRO A 428 35.01 -10.84 -9.16
CA PRO A 428 34.26 -9.85 -8.40
C PRO A 428 33.14 -9.12 -9.17
N THR A 429 33.23 -9.06 -10.50
CA THR A 429 32.23 -8.44 -11.39
C THR A 429 31.28 -9.45 -12.03
N SER A 430 31.49 -10.76 -11.82
CA SER A 430 30.73 -11.81 -12.49
C SER A 430 29.45 -12.18 -11.76
N GLN A 431 28.36 -12.36 -12.51
CA GLN A 431 27.09 -12.87 -11.99
C GLN A 431 27.00 -14.40 -11.92
N CYS A 432 27.96 -15.10 -12.53
CA CYS A 432 28.03 -16.55 -12.58
C CYS A 432 29.42 -17.06 -12.22
N CYS A 433 29.53 -18.30 -11.76
CA CYS A 433 30.83 -18.95 -11.63
C CYS A 433 31.38 -19.39 -13.01
N PRO A 434 32.65 -19.84 -13.11
CA PRO A 434 33.23 -20.34 -14.36
C PRO A 434 32.48 -21.53 -14.99
N LYS A 435 31.65 -22.24 -14.21
CA LYS A 435 30.77 -23.32 -14.68
C LYS A 435 29.34 -22.85 -15.01
N MET A 436 29.10 -21.55 -15.09
CA MET A 436 27.80 -20.93 -15.39
C MET A 436 26.69 -21.16 -14.36
N HIS A 437 27.03 -21.56 -13.12
CA HIS A 437 26.05 -21.55 -12.03
C HIS A 437 25.76 -20.12 -11.61
N GLN A 438 24.47 -19.80 -11.40
CA GLN A 438 24.02 -18.50 -10.93
C GLN A 438 24.48 -18.24 -9.49
N VAL A 439 24.95 -17.03 -9.24
CA VAL A 439 25.35 -16.57 -7.90
C VAL A 439 24.25 -15.68 -7.33
N PHE A 440 23.67 -16.09 -6.21
CA PHE A 440 22.66 -15.29 -5.49
C PHE A 440 23.34 -14.20 -4.69
N ARG A 441 22.87 -12.96 -4.82
CA ARG A 441 23.41 -11.79 -4.11
C ARG A 441 22.27 -10.97 -3.51
N CYS A 442 22.51 -10.40 -2.35
CA CYS A 442 21.60 -9.44 -1.75
C CYS A 442 21.41 -8.25 -2.69
N VAL A 443 20.16 -7.88 -2.96
CA VAL A 443 19.82 -6.78 -3.88
C VAL A 443 20.36 -5.42 -3.38
N LEU A 444 20.50 -5.25 -2.07
CA LEU A 444 20.93 -4.00 -1.42
C LEU A 444 22.45 -3.88 -1.25
N THR A 445 23.13 -4.98 -0.92
CA THR A 445 24.57 -4.97 -0.56
C THR A 445 25.47 -5.65 -1.58
N LYS A 446 24.87 -6.44 -2.49
CA LYS A 446 25.55 -7.32 -3.45
C LYS A 446 26.46 -8.38 -2.83
N ILE A 447 26.43 -8.56 -1.51
CA ILE A 447 27.11 -9.68 -0.84
C ILE A 447 26.42 -10.98 -1.28
N GLN A 448 27.23 -12.00 -1.61
CA GLN A 448 26.75 -13.34 -1.93
C GLN A 448 25.90 -13.94 -0.79
N ILE A 449 24.77 -14.53 -1.17
CA ILE A 449 23.92 -15.36 -0.31
C ILE A 449 24.29 -16.81 -0.61
N THR A 450 24.90 -17.48 0.37
CA THR A 450 25.27 -18.90 0.24
C THR A 450 24.04 -19.79 0.43
N LEU A 451 24.07 -21.04 -0.06
CA LEU A 451 22.94 -21.97 0.09
C LEU A 451 22.64 -22.33 1.55
N GLU A 452 23.62 -22.16 2.44
CA GLU A 452 23.49 -22.40 3.88
C GLU A 452 22.94 -21.19 4.64
N SER A 453 22.87 -20.02 3.97
CA SER A 453 22.36 -18.79 4.57
C SER A 453 20.85 -18.68 4.39
N ASP A 454 20.19 -18.15 5.42
CA ASP A 454 18.77 -17.85 5.35
C ASP A 454 18.50 -16.70 4.38
N GLU A 455 17.93 -17.03 3.22
CA GLU A 455 17.54 -16.06 2.21
C GLU A 455 16.15 -15.45 2.50
N ILE A 456 16.00 -14.17 2.20
CA ILE A 456 14.69 -13.53 2.13
C ILE A 456 14.39 -13.17 0.68
N THR A 457 13.30 -13.72 0.14
CA THR A 457 12.87 -13.46 -1.23
C THR A 457 11.72 -12.46 -1.24
N CYS A 458 11.81 -11.44 -2.08
CA CYS A 458 10.69 -10.54 -2.35
C CYS A 458 9.57 -11.29 -3.09
N GLU A 459 8.38 -11.38 -2.50
CA GLU A 459 7.24 -12.09 -3.10
C GLU A 459 6.79 -11.47 -4.43
N MET A 460 7.05 -10.17 -4.64
CA MET A 460 6.61 -9.44 -5.84
C MET A 460 7.56 -9.58 -7.04
N CYS A 461 8.88 -9.43 -6.83
CA CYS A 461 9.86 -9.41 -7.93
C CYS A 461 10.94 -10.49 -7.83
N GLN A 462 10.85 -11.38 -6.82
CA GLN A 462 11.75 -12.52 -6.63
C GLN A 462 13.23 -12.13 -6.46
N ARG A 463 13.51 -10.89 -6.03
CA ARG A 463 14.84 -10.44 -5.64
C ARG A 463 15.17 -10.90 -4.23
N TYR A 464 16.43 -11.25 -4.03
CA TYR A 464 16.93 -11.80 -2.77
C TYR A 464 17.52 -10.72 -1.88
N SER A 465 17.36 -10.89 -0.57
CA SER A 465 18.03 -10.11 0.47
C SER A 465 18.56 -11.05 1.55
N VAL A 466 19.59 -10.59 2.26
CA VAL A 466 20.01 -11.22 3.52
C VAL A 466 19.06 -10.81 4.65
N ARG A 467 19.16 -11.49 5.80
CA ARG A 467 18.35 -11.20 6.98
C ARG A 467 18.51 -9.77 7.50
N SER A 468 17.46 -9.28 8.16
CA SER A 468 17.41 -7.92 8.68
C SER A 468 18.48 -7.66 9.73
N GLU A 469 18.84 -8.60 10.60
CA GLU A 469 19.88 -8.38 11.62
C GLU A 469 21.26 -8.08 10.99
N PHE A 470 21.52 -8.71 9.83
CA PHE A 470 22.74 -8.46 9.06
C PHE A 470 22.72 -7.08 8.41
N LEU A 471 21.57 -6.66 7.87
CA LEU A 471 21.38 -5.34 7.27
C LEU A 471 21.41 -4.24 8.33
N GLU A 472 20.86 -4.48 9.52
CA GLU A 472 20.90 -3.56 10.67
C GLU A 472 22.34 -3.28 11.10
N THR A 473 23.22 -4.27 11.02
CA THR A 473 24.65 -4.07 11.31
C THR A 473 25.33 -3.19 10.25
N ILE A 474 24.92 -3.30 8.99
CA ILE A 474 25.49 -2.50 7.88
C ILE A 474 24.97 -1.05 7.93
N PHE A 475 23.65 -0.90 8.09
CA PHE A 475 22.94 0.38 8.02
C PHE A 475 22.72 1.05 9.37
N GLU A 476 23.15 0.46 10.48
CA GLU A 476 23.06 1.04 11.84
C GLU A 476 21.64 1.44 12.25
N HIS A 477 20.66 0.63 11.83
CA HIS A 477 19.22 0.90 11.92
C HIS A 477 18.74 2.19 11.21
N ASP A 478 19.57 2.83 10.40
CA ASP A 478 19.17 3.98 9.57
C ASP A 478 18.37 3.51 8.35
N THR A 479 17.07 3.79 8.37
CA THR A 479 16.15 3.50 7.25
C THR A 479 15.83 4.73 6.41
N THR A 480 16.50 5.86 6.64
CA THR A 480 16.22 7.13 5.93
C THR A 480 16.81 7.14 4.52
N LEU A 481 18.00 6.55 4.35
CA LEU A 481 18.65 6.41 3.06
C LEU A 481 18.03 5.26 2.23
N VAL A 482 18.03 4.07 2.83
CA VAL A 482 17.51 2.82 2.25
C VAL A 482 16.65 2.14 3.30
N ASP A 483 15.36 1.96 3.02
CA ASP A 483 14.50 1.14 3.86
C ASP A 483 14.79 -0.34 3.58
N PHE A 484 15.80 -0.90 4.27
CA PHE A 484 16.30 -2.25 4.03
C PHE A 484 15.28 -3.37 4.35
N ARG A 485 14.13 -3.01 4.91
CA ARG A 485 12.97 -3.89 5.12
C ARG A 485 12.12 -4.05 3.85
N LYS A 486 12.39 -3.28 2.80
CA LYS A 486 11.65 -3.27 1.54
C LYS A 486 12.59 -3.54 0.36
N CYS A 487 12.04 -4.14 -0.69
CA CYS A 487 12.77 -4.34 -1.93
C CYS A 487 12.94 -3.01 -2.69
N CYS A 488 14.16 -2.61 -3.01
CA CYS A 488 14.42 -1.36 -3.76
C CYS A 488 13.81 -1.34 -5.17
N ILE A 489 13.50 -2.51 -5.76
CA ILE A 489 12.91 -2.63 -7.10
C ILE A 489 11.41 -2.37 -7.11
N CYS A 490 10.67 -2.78 -6.08
CA CYS A 490 9.21 -2.72 -6.10
C CYS A 490 8.57 -2.10 -4.85
N ASP A 491 9.35 -1.74 -3.83
CA ASP A 491 8.92 -1.25 -2.53
C ASP A 491 8.06 -2.21 -1.69
N ALA A 492 7.92 -3.45 -2.14
CA ALA A 492 7.25 -4.48 -1.36
C ALA A 492 8.08 -4.85 -0.13
N PRO A 493 7.46 -5.04 1.04
CA PRO A 493 8.17 -5.48 2.23
C PRO A 493 8.77 -6.87 2.01
N PHE A 494 9.98 -7.07 2.51
CA PHE A 494 10.55 -8.40 2.62
C PHE A 494 9.80 -9.17 3.70
N LYS A 495 9.38 -10.40 3.37
CA LYS A 495 8.71 -11.27 4.33
C LYS A 495 9.76 -11.87 5.25
N GLU A 496 9.92 -11.30 6.43
CA GLU A 496 10.70 -11.95 7.48
C GLU A 496 9.97 -13.25 7.84
N ILE A 497 10.61 -14.39 7.59
CA ILE A 497 10.14 -15.66 8.13
C ILE A 497 10.35 -15.55 9.64
N GLN A 498 9.27 -15.19 10.35
CA GLN A 498 9.20 -15.43 11.78
C GLN A 498 9.31 -16.95 11.97
N LEU A 499 10.52 -17.42 12.25
CA LEU A 499 10.72 -18.76 12.77
C LEU A 499 9.97 -18.80 14.11
N VAL A 500 8.84 -19.49 14.10
CA VAL A 500 8.03 -19.87 15.27
C VAL A 500 8.84 -20.79 16.18
#